data_AF-A0A3B0ZXA9-F1
#
_entry.id   AF-A0A3B0ZXA9-F1
#
_cell.length_a   1.000
_cell.length_b   1.000
_cell.length_c   1.000
_cell.angle_alpha   90.00
_cell.angle_beta   90.00
_cell.angle_gamma   90.00
#
_symmetry.space_group_name_H-M   'P 1'
#
loop_
_entity.id
_entity.type
_entity.pdbx_description
1 polymer ?
#
loop_
_entity_poly.entity_id
_entity_poly.type
_entity_poly.pdbx_seq_one_letter_code
_entity_poly.pdbx_strand_id
1 'polypeptide(L)' 'MRIPIYGPAIGTHLGKPIFSTIESEDGKFVFDRLAECDRDGCPLQQLAKAELMVNPGLIYRPA' A
#
# COMPACT_ATOMS: atom_id res chain seq x y z
N MET A 1 -7.14 18.84 4.22
CA MET A 1 -7.02 17.39 3.99
C MET A 1 -7.11 17.17 2.49
N ARG A 2 -5.98 16.99 1.79
CA ARG A 2 -6.01 16.64 0.37
C ARG A 2 -6.41 15.18 0.22
N ILE A 3 -7.24 14.91 -0.79
CA ILE A 3 -7.67 13.56 -1.14
C ILE A 3 -6.49 12.90 -1.89
N PRO A 4 -6.04 11.70 -1.50
CA PRO A 4 -5.00 10.98 -2.24
C PRO A 4 -5.45 10.66 -3.66
N ILE A 5 -4.53 10.78 -4.61
CA ILE A 5 -4.78 10.45 -6.03
C ILE A 5 -4.31 9.02 -6.27
N TYR A 6 -5.22 8.17 -6.74
CA TYR A 6 -4.95 6.77 -7.02
C TYR A 6 -4.68 6.55 -8.51
N GLY A 7 -3.63 5.78 -8.82
CA GLY A 7 -3.34 5.31 -10.18
C GLY A 7 -4.34 4.26 -10.66
N PRO A 8 -4.14 3.66 -11.85
CA PRO A 8 -5.00 2.58 -12.33
C PRO A 8 -4.95 1.38 -11.40
N ALA A 9 -6.10 0.69 -11.25
CA ALA A 9 -6.18 -0.57 -10.54
C ALA A 9 -5.50 -1.67 -11.35
N ILE A 10 -4.59 -2.42 -10.72
CA ILE A 10 -3.79 -3.48 -11.33
C ILE A 10 -4.12 -4.88 -10.78
N GLY A 11 -5.06 -4.96 -9.85
CA GLY A 11 -5.50 -6.20 -9.25
C GLY A 11 -6.48 -5.97 -8.11
N THR A 12 -6.79 -7.04 -7.39
CA THR A 12 -7.63 -6.99 -6.20
C THR A 12 -7.03 -7.83 -5.07
N HIS A 13 -7.22 -7.39 -3.83
CA HIS A 13 -6.84 -8.12 -2.63
C HIS A 13 -7.96 -8.00 -1.59
N LEU A 14 -8.47 -9.14 -1.12
CA LEU A 14 -9.60 -9.21 -0.18
C LEU A 14 -10.82 -8.35 -0.62
N GLY A 15 -11.13 -8.38 -1.92
CA GLY A 15 -12.26 -7.64 -2.50
C GLY A 15 -12.02 -6.12 -2.65
N LYS A 16 -10.82 -5.62 -2.33
CA LYS A 16 -10.43 -4.21 -2.53
C LYS A 16 -9.47 -4.08 -3.72
N PRO A 17 -9.53 -2.98 -4.49
CA PRO A 17 -8.59 -2.77 -5.59
C PRO A 17 -7.17 -2.52 -5.09
N ILE A 18 -6.19 -3.02 -5.83
CA ILE A 18 -4.79 -2.66 -5.70
C ILE A 18 -4.51 -1.58 -6.75
N PHE A 19 -4.22 -0.36 -6.31
CA PHE A 19 -3.82 0.71 -7.22
C PHE A 19 -2.32 0.63 -7.50
N SER A 20 -1.91 0.86 -8.74
CA SER A 20 -0.48 0.89 -9.11
C SER A 20 0.31 1.97 -8.38
N THR A 21 -0.30 3.14 -8.15
CA THR A 21 0.32 4.26 -7.42
C THR A 21 -0.65 4.93 -6.48
N ILE A 22 -0.10 5.56 -5.44
CA ILE A 22 -0.82 6.46 -4.53
C ILE A 22 0.00 7.75 -4.44
N GLU A 23 -0.61 8.88 -4.74
CA GLU A 23 0.01 10.21 -4.58
C GLU A 23 -0.68 10.95 -3.43
N SER A 24 0.11 11.41 -2.47
CA SER A 24 -0.34 12.10 -1.26
C SER A 24 0.57 13.29 -0.93
N GLU A 25 0.32 13.99 0.18
CA GLU A 25 1.19 15.08 0.65
C GLU A 25 2.61 14.59 0.97
N ASP A 26 2.77 13.32 1.35
CA ASP A 26 4.05 12.68 1.66
C ASP A 26 4.81 12.21 0.41
N GLY A 27 4.22 12.37 -0.78
CA GLY A 27 4.82 12.03 -2.06
C GLY A 27 4.09 10.93 -2.83
N LYS A 28 4.79 10.38 -3.83
CA LYS A 28 4.30 9.32 -4.70
C LYS A 28 4.83 7.98 -4.24
N PHE A 29 3.92 7.03 -4.12
CA PHE A 29 4.20 5.66 -3.74
C PHE A 29 3.75 4.71 -4.86
N VAL A 30 4.51 3.64 -5.06
CA VAL A 30 4.26 2.60 -6.06
C VAL A 30 4.00 1.29 -5.34
N PHE A 31 2.99 0.54 -5.79
CA PHE A 31 2.70 -0.78 -5.24
C PHE A 31 3.91 -1.70 -5.43
N ASP A 32 4.27 -2.43 -4.38
CA ASP A 32 5.41 -3.33 -4.38
C ASP A 32 4.97 -4.78 -4.13
N ARG A 33 4.36 -5.04 -2.97
CA ARG A 33 4.02 -6.40 -2.53
C ARG A 33 2.83 -6.44 -1.57
N LEU A 34 2.29 -7.64 -1.37
CA LEU A 34 1.38 -7.91 -0.27
C LEU A 34 2.17 -8.15 1.00
N ALA A 35 1.61 -7.70 2.11
CA ALA A 35 2.13 -8.01 3.42
C ALA A 35 1.88 -9.49 3.75
N GLU A 36 2.84 -10.10 4.43
CA GLU A 36 2.62 -11.37 5.11
C GLU A 36 1.82 -11.05 6.38
N CYS A 37 0.60 -11.58 6.43
CA CYS A 37 -0.33 -11.37 7.54
C CYS A 37 -0.75 -12.72 8.10
N ASP A 38 -0.92 -12.78 9.43
CA ASP A 38 -1.42 -13.95 10.14
C ASP A 38 -2.73 -13.61 10.87
N ARG A 39 -3.10 -14.40 11.88
CA ARG A 39 -4.33 -14.21 12.66
C ARG A 39 -4.32 -12.94 13.51
N ASP A 40 -3.13 -12.42 13.83
CA ASP A 40 -2.93 -11.27 14.69
C ASP A 40 -2.74 -9.97 13.89
N GLY A 41 -2.69 -10.07 12.55
CA GLY A 41 -2.63 -8.95 11.62
C GLY A 41 -1.39 -8.99 10.74
N CYS A 42 -0.99 -7.83 10.22
CA CYS A 42 0.18 -7.70 9.35
C CYS A 42 1.33 -7.07 10.17
N PRO A 43 2.40 -7.81 10.50
CA PRO A 43 3.50 -7.29 11.30
C PRO A 43 4.21 -6.12 10.61
N LEU A 44 4.44 -4.99 11.29
CA LEU A 44 5.07 -3.82 10.67
C LEU A 44 6.58 -3.99 10.41
N GLN A 45 7.22 -5.00 11.01
CA GLN A 45 8.64 -5.28 10.86
C GLN A 45 9.04 -5.67 9.43
N GLN A 46 8.07 -6.05 8.60
CA GLN A 46 8.30 -6.35 7.18
C GLN A 46 8.45 -5.11 6.30
N LEU A 47 8.20 -3.91 6.84
CA LEU A 47 8.36 -2.64 6.13
C LEU A 47 9.82 -2.20 6.12
N ALA A 48 10.32 -1.86 4.95
CA ALA A 48 11.56 -1.14 4.78
C ALA A 48 11.37 0.36 5.07
N LYS A 49 12.48 1.11 5.09
CA LYS A 49 12.48 2.54 5.38
C LYS A 49 11.57 3.28 4.41
N ALA A 50 10.64 4.07 4.97
CA ALA A 50 9.68 4.90 4.23
C ALA A 50 8.65 4.14 3.36
N GLU A 51 8.49 2.83 3.56
CA GLU A 51 7.37 2.10 2.99
C GLU A 51 6.06 2.39 3.76
N LEU A 52 4.96 2.30 3.03
CA LEU A 52 3.60 2.52 3.53
C LEU A 52 2.81 1.21 3.44
N MET A 53 2.23 0.79 4.57
CA MET A 53 1.24 -0.30 4.59
C MET A 53 -0.17 0.28 4.56
N VAL A 54 -0.95 -0.13 3.56
CA VAL A 54 -2.36 0.23 3.40
C VAL A 54 -3.22 -1.00 3.65
N ASN A 55 -4.32 -0.86 4.39
CA ASN A 55 -5.22 -1.98 4.62
C ASN A 55 -5.89 -2.45 3.31
N PRO A 56 -5.94 -3.77 3.03
CA PRO A 56 -5.71 -4.87 3.96
C PRO A 56 -4.35 -5.57 3.73
N GLY A 57 -3.24 -4.88 3.92
CA GLY A 57 -1.90 -5.46 3.77
C GLY A 57 -1.27 -5.21 2.39
N LEU A 58 -1.51 -4.06 1.78
CA LEU A 58 -0.83 -3.62 0.56
C LEU A 58 0.39 -2.77 0.95
N ILE A 59 1.58 -3.19 0.52
CA ILE A 59 2.82 -2.44 0.77
C ILE A 59 3.17 -1.62 -0.46
N TYR A 60 3.34 -0.32 -0.23
CA TYR A 60 3.77 0.65 -1.22
C TYR A 60 5.13 1.22 -0.82
N ARG A 61 6.03 1.37 -1.79
CA ARG A 61 7.34 2.00 -1.59
C ARG A 61 7.36 3.40 -2.22
N PRO A 62 8.20 4.32 -1.72
CA PRO A 62 8.45 5.59 -2.41
C PRO A 62 8.90 5.34 -3.86
N ALA A 63 8.38 6.15 -4.78
CA ALA A 63 8.71 6.09 -6.20
C ALA A 63 10.19 6.37 -6.47
#